data_AF-A0A8S2TCD2-F1
#
_entry.id   AF-A0A8S2TCD2-F1
#
_cell.length_a   1.000
_cell.length_b   1.000
_cell.length_c   1.000
_cell.angle_alpha   90.00
_cell.angle_beta   90.00
_cell.angle_gamma   90.00
#
_symmetry.space_group_name_H-M   'P 1'
#
loop_
_entity.id
_entity.type
_entity.pdbx_description
1 polymer ?
#
loop_
_entity_poly.entity_id
_entity_poly.type
_entity_poly.pdbx_seq_one_letter_code
_entity_poly.pdbx_strand_id
1 'polypeptide(L)'
;MYCDGYEWEKILLSYLPTIEHFKLKMNLNFPYNKNLTQQAEELLNTFRTSFWLVEHQWFVRCDWDPFNIFYTGMLYTLPYNFGDCFYFDA
;
A
#
# COMPACT_ATOMS: atom_id res chain seq x y z
N MET A 1 2.66 10.76 8.24
CA MET A 1 3.88 9.95 8.10
C MET A 1 3.43 8.53 7.83
N TYR A 2 3.89 7.94 6.73
CA TYR A 2 3.59 6.57 6.33
C TYR A 2 4.91 5.80 6.21
N CYS A 3 4.88 4.48 6.43
CA CYS A 3 6.05 3.64 6.19
C CYS A 3 6.05 3.17 4.74
N ASP A 4 7.21 3.27 4.08
CA ASP A 4 7.39 2.78 2.71
C ASP A 4 7.68 1.26 2.68
N GLY A 5 7.79 0.70 1.47
CA GLY A 5 8.01 -0.72 1.27
C GLY A 5 9.37 -1.22 1.77
N TYR A 6 10.40 -0.37 1.79
CA TYR A 6 11.70 -0.74 2.35
C TYR A 6 11.69 -0.76 3.88
N GLU A 7 10.97 0.18 4.50
CA GLU A 7 10.77 0.20 5.94
C GLU A 7 9.97 -1.01 6.41
N TRP A 8 8.88 -1.35 5.70
CA TRP A 8 8.12 -2.56 5.98
C TRP A 8 8.93 -3.83 5.78
N GLU A 9 9.71 -3.94 4.70
CA GLU A 9 10.60 -5.07 4.45
C GLU A 9 11.56 -5.28 5.63
N LYS A 10 12.20 -4.20 6.12
CA LYS A 10 13.08 -4.26 7.29
C LYS A 10 12.35 -4.72 8.55
N ILE A 11 11.14 -4.21 8.80
CA ILE A 11 10.32 -4.59 9.96
C ILE A 11 9.98 -6.08 9.90
N LEU A 12 9.54 -6.57 8.74
CA LEU A 12 9.15 -7.95 8.53
C LEU A 12 10.35 -8.90 8.72
N LEU A 13 11.49 -8.58 8.12
CA LEU A 13 12.71 -9.37 8.28
C LEU A 13 13.25 -9.37 9.72
N SER A 14 13.16 -8.25 10.44
CA SER A 14 13.73 -8.11 11.78
C SER A 14 12.87 -8.73 12.88
N TYR A 15 11.54 -8.61 12.75
CA TYR A 15 10.61 -8.93 13.85
C TYR A 15 9.66 -10.08 13.54
N LEU A 16 9.41 -10.36 12.27
CA LEU A 16 8.44 -11.37 11.82
C LEU A 16 9.05 -12.30 10.74
N PRO A 17 10.25 -12.87 10.94
CA PRO A 17 10.98 -13.57 9.87
C PRO A 17 10.29 -14.83 9.35
N THR A 18 9.32 -15.37 10.08
CA THR A 18 8.56 -16.57 9.70
C THR A 18 7.13 -16.27 9.29
N ILE A 19 6.81 -15.00 8.99
CA ILE A 19 5.45 -14.62 8.59
C ILE A 19 5.11 -15.18 7.21
N GLU A 20 4.06 -16.00 7.15
CA GLU A 20 3.57 -16.57 5.89
C GLU A 20 2.55 -15.66 5.22
N HIS A 21 1.74 -14.96 6.02
CA HIS A 21 0.64 -14.13 5.54
C HIS A 21 0.77 -12.71 6.10
N PHE A 22 1.03 -11.75 5.23
CA PHE A 22 1.05 -10.34 5.59
C PHE A 22 -0.20 -9.65 5.04
N LYS A 23 -0.99 -9.04 5.93
CA LYS A 23 -2.14 -8.21 5.56
C LYS A 23 -1.99 -6.81 6.12
N LEU A 24 -2.00 -5.84 5.24
CA LEU A 24 -1.88 -4.41 5.56
C LEU A 24 -3.09 -3.66 4.99
N LYS A 25 -3.58 -2.68 5.76
CA LYS A 25 -4.38 -1.56 5.30
C LYS A 25 -4.03 -0.32 6.10
N MET A 26 -3.70 0.77 5.42
CA MET A 26 -3.40 2.05 6.05
C MET A 26 -3.94 3.22 5.25
N ASN A 27 -4.36 4.26 5.96
CA ASN A 27 -4.66 5.56 5.37
C ASN A 27 -3.37 6.35 5.25
N LEU A 28 -3.16 6.95 4.09
CA LEU A 28 -2.01 7.77 3.77
C LEU A 28 -2.43 9.24 3.77
N ASN A 29 -1.55 10.09 4.31
CA ASN A 29 -1.58 11.53 4.11
C ASN A 29 -0.32 11.91 3.35
N PHE A 30 -0.48 12.36 2.11
CA PHE A 30 0.60 12.79 1.24
C PHE A 30 0.94 14.26 1.50
N PRO A 31 2.22 14.64 1.38
CA PRO A 31 2.64 16.04 1.35
C PRO A 31 1.87 16.88 0.30
N TYR A 32 1.35 18.02 0.73
CA TYR A 32 0.58 18.97 -0.09
C TYR A 32 1.38 19.62 -1.23
N ASN A 33 2.71 19.62 -1.13
CA ASN A 33 3.61 20.39 -1.99
C ASN A 33 4.06 19.68 -3.27
N LYS A 34 3.54 18.46 -3.53
CA LYS A 34 3.92 17.65 -4.71
C LYS A 34 2.68 17.11 -5.42
N ASN A 35 2.86 16.72 -6.68
CA ASN A 35 1.83 16.03 -7.43
C ASN A 35 1.47 14.70 -6.75
N LEU A 36 0.19 14.48 -6.47
CA LEU A 36 -0.28 13.31 -5.73
C LEU A 36 -0.02 11.99 -6.46
N THR A 37 -0.22 11.96 -7.78
CA THR A 37 0.07 10.79 -8.63
C THR A 37 1.54 10.41 -8.54
N GLN A 38 2.45 11.38 -8.68
CA GLN A 38 3.87 11.11 -8.55
C GLN A 38 4.22 10.55 -7.17
N GLN A 39 3.66 11.10 -6.08
CA GLN A 39 3.92 10.62 -4.73
C GLN A 39 3.41 9.19 -4.50
N ALA A 40 2.23 8.88 -5.02
CA ALA A 40 1.67 7.53 -4.95
C ALA A 40 2.51 6.53 -5.77
N GLU A 41 2.98 6.92 -6.96
CA GLU A 41 3.89 6.10 -7.78
C GLU A 41 5.25 5.88 -7.10
N GLU A 42 5.85 6.93 -6.54
CA GLU A 42 7.09 6.86 -5.76
C GLU A 42 6.94 5.88 -4.59
N LEU A 43 5.84 5.99 -3.82
CA LEU A 43 5.54 5.07 -2.74
C LEU A 43 5.37 3.63 -3.26
N LEU A 44 4.55 3.42 -4.29
CA LEU A 44 4.33 2.07 -4.84
C LEU A 44 5.61 1.43 -5.36
N ASN A 45 6.54 2.20 -5.92
CA ASN A 45 7.82 1.68 -6.39
C ASN A 45 8.66 1.07 -5.26
N THR A 46 8.53 1.54 -4.02
CA THR A 46 9.21 0.93 -2.86
C THR A 46 8.70 -0.48 -2.52
N PHE A 47 7.50 -0.85 -2.97
CA PHE A 47 6.92 -2.19 -2.82
C PHE A 47 7.17 -3.10 -4.04
N ARG A 48 7.97 -2.65 -5.03
CA ARG A 48 8.29 -3.42 -6.25
C ARG A 48 9.65 -4.12 -6.19
N THR A 49 10.04 -4.62 -5.03
CA THR A 49 11.27 -5.41 -4.85
C THR A 49 11.00 -6.91 -5.03
N SER A 50 12.06 -7.72 -5.15
CA SER A 50 11.94 -9.19 -5.21
C SER A 50 11.26 -9.77 -3.97
N PHE A 51 11.55 -9.19 -2.80
CA PHE A 51 10.94 -9.54 -1.53
C PHE A 51 9.41 -9.53 -1.62
N TRP A 52 8.83 -8.41 -2.08
CA TRP A 52 7.37 -8.27 -2.19
C TRP A 52 6.78 -9.11 -3.32
N LEU A 53 7.38 -9.07 -4.52
CA LEU A 53 6.75 -9.59 -5.74
C LEU A 53 7.04 -11.07 -6.02
N VAL A 54 8.23 -11.57 -5.65
CA VAL A 54 8.71 -12.90 -6.03
C VAL A 54 8.75 -13.83 -4.84
N GLU A 55 9.37 -13.40 -3.74
CA GLU A 55 9.62 -14.24 -2.56
C GLU A 55 8.33 -14.46 -1.76
N HIS A 56 7.58 -13.38 -1.50
CA HIS A 56 6.38 -13.43 -0.69
C HIS A 56 5.07 -13.32 -1.47
N GLN A 57 5.11 -12.77 -2.69
CA GLN A 57 3.92 -12.53 -3.52
C GLN A 57 2.85 -11.69 -2.80
N TRP A 58 3.27 -10.79 -1.91
CA TRP A 58 2.39 -9.85 -1.22
C TRP A 58 2.22 -8.60 -2.07
N PHE A 59 1.26 -8.64 -2.99
CA PHE A 59 0.98 -7.51 -3.88
C PHE A 59 0.40 -6.34 -3.12
N VAL A 60 1.01 -5.17 -3.24
CA VAL A 60 0.56 -3.93 -2.60
C VAL A 60 -0.09 -3.01 -3.62
N ARG A 61 -1.23 -2.44 -3.24
CA ARG A 61 -1.98 -1.46 -4.02
C ARG A 61 -2.14 -0.17 -3.22
N CYS A 62 -2.09 0.95 -3.93
CA CYS A 62 -2.40 2.27 -3.42
C CYS A 62 -3.55 2.82 -4.24
N ASP A 63 -4.63 3.20 -3.58
CA ASP A 63 -5.73 3.95 -4.21
C ASP A 63 -5.67 5.40 -3.70
N TRP A 64 -5.70 6.36 -4.62
CA TRP A 64 -5.72 7.78 -4.32
C TRP A 64 -6.63 8.50 -5.32
N ASP A 65 -7.15 9.65 -4.93
CA ASP A 65 -7.91 10.52 -5.84
C ASP A 65 -7.04 11.74 -6.19
N PRO A 66 -6.60 11.90 -7.46
CA PRO A 66 -5.72 12.99 -7.88
C PRO A 66 -6.34 14.39 -7.70
N PHE A 67 -7.67 14.49 -7.51
CA PHE A 67 -8.39 15.74 -7.29
C PHE A 67 -8.73 15.97 -5.81
N ASN A 68 -8.31 15.07 -4.92
CA ASN A 68 -8.60 15.16 -3.50
C ASN A 68 -7.80 16.26 -2.82
N ILE A 69 -8.50 17.30 -2.38
CA ILE A 69 -7.93 18.47 -1.69
C ILE A 69 -7.30 18.13 -0.33
N PHE A 70 -7.59 16.96 0.23
CA PHE A 70 -7.02 16.46 1.48
C PHE A 70 -5.73 15.66 1.29
N TYR A 71 -5.30 15.41 0.04
CA TYR A 71 -4.07 14.68 -0.29
C TYR A 71 -3.98 13.33 0.44
N THR A 72 -5.08 12.58 0.41
CA THR A 72 -5.19 11.29 1.10
C THR A 72 -5.19 10.14 0.12
N GLY A 73 -4.78 8.96 0.58
CA GLY A 73 -4.90 7.71 -0.15
C GLY A 73 -5.00 6.52 0.80
N MET A 74 -5.13 5.34 0.23
CA MET A 74 -5.23 4.09 0.96
C MET A 74 -4.26 3.07 0.38
N LEU A 75 -3.39 2.53 1.23
CA LEU A 75 -2.43 1.48 0.87
C LEU A 75 -2.85 0.16 1.51
N TYR A 76 -2.85 -0.92 0.75
CA TYR A 76 -3.23 -2.24 1.24
C TYR A 76 -2.63 -3.39 0.43
N THR A 77 -2.53 -4.57 1.06
CA THR A 77 -2.08 -5.82 0.42
C THR A 77 -3.25 -6.58 -0.20
N LEU A 78 -3.07 -7.20 -1.37
CA LEU A 78 -4.05 -8.07 -2.01
C LEU A 78 -3.88 -9.55 -1.60
N PRO A 79 -4.98 -10.33 -1.57
CA PRO A 79 -6.37 -9.87 -1.65
C PRO A 79 -6.77 -9.18 -0.33
N TYR A 80 -7.31 -7.96 -0.43
CA TYR A 80 -7.96 -7.29 0.69
C TYR A 80 -9.47 -7.42 0.53
N ASN A 81 -10.12 -8.08 1.48
CA ASN A 81 -11.58 -8.12 1.52
C ASN A 81 -12.09 -6.82 2.16
N PHE A 82 -12.52 -5.87 1.33
CA PHE A 82 -13.34 -4.75 1.79
C PHE A 82 -14.72 -5.34 2.08
N GLY A 83 -15.00 -5.67 3.35
CA GLY A 83 -16.29 -6.23 3.75
C GLY A 83 -17.44 -5.47 3.11
N ASP A 84 -18.25 -6.21 2.35
CA ASP A 84 -19.51 -5.83 1.69
C ASP A 84 -19.44 -4.76 0.58
N CYS A 85 -18.88 -5.14 -0.58
CA CYS A 85 -19.34 -4.59 -1.86
C CYS A 85 -20.65 -5.30 -2.25
N PHE A 86 -21.81 -4.73 -1.91
CA PHE A 86 -23.06 -5.12 -2.56
C PHE A 86 -22.98 -4.69 -4.02
N TYR A 87 -22.89 -5.66 -4.93
CA TYR A 87 -23.16 -5.44 -6.34
C TYR A 87 -24.61 -4.95 -6.46
N PHE A 88 -24.81 -3.67 -6.73
CA PHE A 88 -26.06 -3.20 -7.32
C PHE A 88 -25.93 -3.42 -8.82
N ASP A 89 -26.37 -4.59 -9.29
CA ASP A 89 -26.69 -4.77 -10.71
C ASP A 89 -27.91 -3.87 -11.01
N ALA A 90 -27.74 -2.96 -11.98
CA ALA A 90 -28.79 -2.12 -12.54
C ALA A 90 -29.46 -2.80 -13.73
#